data_AF-A0AAW2LVU3-F1
#
_entry.id   AF-A0AAW2LVU3-F1
#
_cell.length_a   1.000
_cell.length_b   1.000
_cell.length_c   1.000
_cell.angle_alpha   90.00
_cell.angle_beta   90.00
_cell.angle_gamma   90.00
#
_symmetry.space_group_name_H-M   'P 1'
#
loop_
_entity.id
_entity.type
_entity.pdbx_description
1 polymer ?
#
loop_
_entity_poly.entity_id
_entity_poly.type
_entity_poly.pdbx_seq_one_letter_code
_entity_poly.pdbx_strand_id
1 'polypeptide(L)'
;MCFYSQCGLSWLQSPVKTVVQTQFHATKQFFWAVPILSLHEIILDESKRRDRRHLCGLLKEIIELEKCARPLNELTDSVHFPLKKDKEVELKQKVEEMGIVFEAIKDGLDPLERQVREVFHHIVRSRTECLESLSRPNSHD
;
A
#
# COMPACT_ATOMS: atom_id res chain seq x y z
N MET A 1 16.71 -4.06 17.26
CA MET A 1 17.29 -4.37 15.93
C MET A 1 16.58 -5.58 15.35
N CYS A 2 16.23 -5.52 14.06
CA CYS A 2 15.71 -6.59 13.20
C CYS A 2 14.28 -7.09 13.46
N PHE A 3 13.26 -6.34 13.01
CA PHE A 3 11.92 -6.93 12.74
C PHE A 3 11.25 -6.44 11.45
N TYR A 4 11.92 -5.63 10.63
CA TYR A 4 11.30 -5.01 9.44
C TYR A 4 11.96 -5.39 8.11
N SER A 5 12.69 -6.52 8.05
CA SER A 5 13.37 -6.95 6.81
C SER A 5 12.92 -8.31 6.28
N GLN A 6 11.78 -8.85 6.76
CA GLN A 6 11.36 -10.21 6.36
C GLN A 6 9.84 -10.41 6.21
N CYS A 7 9.08 -9.35 5.92
CA CYS A 7 7.62 -9.45 5.76
C CYS A 7 7.09 -8.94 4.41
N GLY A 8 7.90 -8.94 3.35
CA GLY A 8 7.45 -8.58 2.00
C GLY A 8 6.77 -9.71 1.21
N LEU A 9 6.89 -10.97 1.65
CA LEU A 9 6.36 -12.14 0.92
C LEU A 9 5.39 -13.01 1.74
N SER A 10 5.15 -12.68 3.01
CA SER A 10 4.36 -13.52 3.93
C SER A 10 2.83 -13.38 3.77
N TRP A 11 2.34 -12.22 3.34
CA TRP A 11 0.90 -12.03 3.06
C TRP A 11 0.38 -12.85 1.87
N LEU A 12 1.32 -13.27 1.02
CA LEU A 12 1.08 -14.17 -0.09
C LEU A 12 1.30 -15.65 0.33
N GLN A 13 1.48 -15.93 1.62
CA GLN A 13 1.57 -17.29 2.20
C GLN A 13 0.38 -17.57 3.14
N SER A 14 -0.72 -16.82 3.03
CA SER A 14 -1.99 -17.13 3.71
C SER A 14 -2.75 -18.24 2.98
N PRO A 15 -3.60 -19.02 3.68
CA PRO A 15 -4.30 -20.21 3.15
C PRO A 15 -5.09 -19.98 1.86
N VAL A 16 -5.41 -18.73 1.53
CA VAL A 16 -6.07 -18.30 0.29
C VAL A 16 -5.23 -18.63 -0.96
N LYS A 17 -3.89 -18.52 -0.92
CA LYS A 17 -3.03 -18.87 -2.05
C LYS A 17 -3.05 -20.36 -2.36
N THR A 18 -2.95 -21.19 -1.33
CA THR A 18 -2.94 -22.64 -1.47
C THR A 18 -4.29 -23.13 -1.97
N VAL A 19 -5.40 -22.54 -1.49
CA VAL A 19 -6.75 -22.89 -1.97
C VAL A 19 -6.94 -22.56 -3.45
N VAL A 20 -6.54 -21.36 -3.90
CA VAL A 20 -6.65 -20.96 -5.32
C VAL A 20 -5.74 -21.83 -6.20
N GLN A 21 -4.48 -22.04 -5.81
CA GLN A 21 -3.53 -22.86 -6.59
C GLN A 21 -3.95 -24.33 -6.66
N THR A 22 -4.50 -24.89 -5.59
CA THR A 22 -4.95 -26.29 -5.55
C THR A 22 -6.22 -26.49 -6.38
N GLN A 23 -7.14 -25.52 -6.39
CA GLN A 23 -8.33 -25.57 -7.26
C GLN A 23 -7.99 -25.46 -8.76
N PHE A 24 -6.90 -24.76 -9.13
CA PHE A 24 -6.45 -24.64 -10.52
C PHE A 24 -5.67 -25.85 -11.06
N HIS A 25 -4.99 -26.60 -10.19
CA HIS A 25 -4.27 -27.80 -10.63
C HIS A 25 -5.21 -28.94 -11.06
N ALA A 26 -6.44 -28.98 -10.53
CA ALA A 26 -7.46 -29.96 -10.89
C ALA A 26 -8.16 -29.67 -12.23
N THR A 27 -7.94 -28.50 -12.84
CA THR A 27 -8.78 -27.99 -13.95
C THR A 27 -8.29 -28.37 -15.35
N LYS A 28 -7.15 -29.08 -15.51
CA LYS A 28 -6.53 -29.37 -16.83
C LYS A 28 -7.41 -30.15 -17.83
N GLN A 29 -8.56 -30.67 -17.40
CA GLN A 29 -9.56 -31.33 -18.24
C GLN A 29 -10.56 -30.38 -18.93
N PHE A 30 -10.61 -29.11 -18.56
CA PHE A 30 -11.60 -28.17 -19.08
C PHE A 30 -11.00 -27.19 -20.10
N PHE A 31 -11.76 -26.89 -21.15
CA PHE A 31 -11.33 -26.00 -22.24
C PHE A 31 -11.02 -24.57 -21.80
N TRP A 32 -11.56 -24.11 -20.67
CA TRP A 32 -11.21 -22.82 -20.06
C TRP A 32 -9.95 -22.85 -19.17
N ALA A 33 -9.38 -24.02 -18.91
CA ALA A 33 -8.23 -24.13 -18.01
C ALA A 33 -6.98 -23.46 -18.57
N VAL A 34 -6.74 -23.59 -19.87
CA VAL A 34 -5.60 -22.94 -20.54
C VAL A 34 -5.69 -21.41 -20.45
N PRO A 35 -6.78 -20.73 -20.87
CA PRO A 35 -6.86 -19.28 -20.74
C PRO A 35 -6.83 -18.80 -19.29
N ILE A 36 -7.39 -19.55 -18.32
CA ILE A 36 -7.30 -19.11 -16.92
C ILE A 36 -5.89 -19.32 -16.33
N LEU A 37 -5.18 -20.40 -16.68
CA LEU A 37 -3.78 -20.55 -16.28
C LEU A 37 -2.91 -19.42 -16.84
N SER A 38 -3.12 -19.02 -18.10
CA SER A 38 -2.44 -17.85 -18.69
C SER A 38 -2.79 -16.54 -17.96
N LEU A 39 -4.05 -16.32 -17.61
CA LEU A 39 -4.46 -15.16 -16.81
C LEU A 39 -3.80 -15.16 -15.42
N HIS A 40 -3.71 -16.31 -14.77
CA HIS A 40 -3.05 -16.45 -13.47
C HIS A 40 -1.56 -16.10 -13.52
N GLU A 41 -0.85 -16.51 -14.58
CA GLU A 41 0.54 -16.12 -14.80
C GLU A 41 0.70 -14.61 -15.00
N ILE A 42 -0.19 -13.98 -15.78
CA ILE A 42 -0.21 -12.52 -15.98
C ILE A 42 -0.50 -11.79 -14.66
N ILE A 43 -1.45 -12.28 -13.86
CA ILE A 43 -1.79 -11.71 -12.55
C ILE A 43 -0.59 -11.82 -11.60
N LEU A 44 0.11 -12.96 -11.59
CA LEU A 44 1.31 -13.15 -10.78
C LEU A 44 2.44 -12.22 -11.22
N ASP A 45 2.69 -12.08 -12.52
CA ASP A 45 3.69 -11.15 -13.04
C ASP A 45 3.33 -9.70 -12.71
N GLU A 46 2.08 -9.29 -12.92
CA GLU A 46 1.61 -7.94 -12.61
C GLU A 46 1.60 -7.67 -11.10
N SER A 47 1.38 -8.68 -10.26
CA SER A 47 1.52 -8.55 -8.80
C SER A 47 2.96 -8.26 -8.39
N LYS A 48 3.95 -8.97 -8.96
CA LYS A 48 5.38 -8.70 -8.75
C LYS A 48 5.81 -7.36 -9.31
N ARG A 49 5.24 -6.93 -10.44
CA ARG A 49 5.49 -5.61 -11.03
C ARG A 49 4.87 -4.48 -10.21
N ARG A 50 3.71 -4.69 -9.59
CA ARG A 50 3.09 -3.74 -8.64
C ARG A 50 3.90 -3.63 -7.36
N ASP A 51 4.45 -4.73 -6.86
CA ASP A 51 5.36 -4.74 -5.70
C ASP A 51 6.64 -3.90 -5.97
N ARG A 52 7.13 -3.92 -7.22
CA ARG A 52 8.25 -3.09 -7.69
C ARG A 52 7.88 -1.64 -8.02
N ARG A 53 6.60 -1.33 -8.25
CA ARG A 53 6.15 0.02 -8.66
C ARG A 53 5.43 0.81 -7.57
N HIS A 54 4.83 0.19 -6.54
CA HIS A 54 3.88 0.88 -5.66
C HIS A 54 3.80 0.34 -4.23
N LEU A 55 4.94 0.13 -3.57
CA LEU A 55 5.03 0.52 -2.15
C LEU A 55 5.53 1.98 -2.01
N CYS A 56 5.39 2.78 -3.08
CA CYS A 56 5.30 4.24 -2.99
C CYS A 56 4.12 4.57 -2.07
N GLY A 57 4.41 4.74 -0.79
CA GLY A 57 3.40 4.90 0.22
C GLY A 57 3.96 5.73 1.35
N LEU A 58 3.12 6.67 1.77
CA LEU A 58 3.23 7.50 2.97
C LEU A 58 3.71 6.78 4.22
N LEU A 59 3.65 5.44 4.26
CA LEU A 59 4.07 4.66 5.40
C LEU A 59 5.53 4.94 5.78
N LYS A 60 6.42 5.09 4.80
CA LYS A 60 7.82 5.45 5.10
C LYS A 60 7.89 6.84 5.72
N GLU A 61 7.22 7.82 5.12
CA GLU A 61 7.23 9.21 5.56
C GLU A 61 6.54 9.39 6.92
N ILE A 62 5.47 8.64 7.22
CA ILE A 62 4.80 8.58 8.53
C ILE A 62 5.74 7.98 9.58
N ILE A 63 6.46 6.90 9.27
CA ILE A 63 7.45 6.31 10.18
C ILE A 63 8.59 7.30 10.46
N GLU A 64 9.07 8.03 9.45
CA GLU A 64 10.07 9.08 9.65
C GLU A 64 9.52 10.26 10.46
N LEU A 65 8.25 10.63 10.28
CA LEU A 65 7.59 11.67 11.08
C LEU A 65 7.54 11.28 12.57
N GLU A 66 7.18 10.04 12.86
CA GLU A 66 7.20 9.52 14.24
C GLU A 66 8.59 9.50 14.86
N LYS A 67 9.65 9.35 14.05
CA LYS A 67 11.04 9.40 14.52
C LYS A 67 11.49 10.82 14.80
N CYS A 68 11.15 11.80 13.98
CA CYS A 68 11.55 13.19 14.20
C CYS A 68 10.68 13.89 15.27
N ALA A 69 9.42 13.49 15.43
CA ALA A 69 8.52 14.06 16.45
C ALA A 69 8.96 13.74 17.89
N ARG A 70 9.48 12.53 18.15
CA ARG A 70 9.91 12.10 19.50
C ARG A 70 10.98 13.01 20.13
N PRO A 71 12.13 13.26 19.48
CA PRO A 71 13.16 14.16 20.00
C PRO A 71 12.70 15.62 20.12
N LEU A 72 11.78 16.07 19.26
CA LEU A 72 11.18 17.40 19.37
C LEU A 72 10.30 17.53 20.62
N ASN A 73 9.52 16.50 20.91
CA ASN A 73 8.67 16.47 22.10
C ASN A 73 9.52 16.48 23.38
N GLU A 74 10.56 15.65 23.43
CA GLU A 74 11.53 15.62 24.53
C GLU A 74 12.24 16.97 24.73
N LEU A 75 12.59 17.66 23.63
CA LEU A 75 13.16 19.00 23.74
C LEU A 75 12.18 19.97 24.37
N THR A 76 10.92 19.95 23.92
CA THR A 76 9.85 20.85 24.36
C THR A 76 9.61 20.74 25.88
N ASP A 77 9.67 19.53 26.44
CA ASP A 77 9.55 19.29 27.89
C ASP A 77 10.74 19.85 28.70
N SER A 78 11.89 20.05 28.05
CA SER A 78 13.13 20.56 28.67
C SER A 78 13.41 22.04 28.41
N VAL A 79 12.52 22.73 27.68
CA VAL A 79 12.66 24.16 27.36
C VAL A 79 12.36 24.98 28.61
N HIS A 80 13.39 25.65 29.12
CA HIS A 80 13.25 26.76 30.07
C HIS A 80 13.81 28.03 29.46
N PHE A 81 13.03 29.11 29.56
CA PHE A 81 13.41 30.41 29.04
C PHE A 81 14.17 31.23 30.10
N PRO A 82 15.16 32.06 29.68
CA PRO A 82 15.64 32.24 28.31
C PRO A 82 16.52 31.07 27.83
N LEU A 83 16.32 30.64 26.58
CA LEU A 83 17.05 29.54 25.98
C LEU A 83 18.53 29.90 25.76
N LYS A 84 19.42 28.93 26.00
CA LYS A 84 20.82 29.03 25.58
C LYS A 84 20.88 28.96 24.06
N LYS A 85 21.77 29.75 23.45
CA LYS A 85 21.93 29.85 21.99
C LYS A 85 22.11 28.49 21.31
N ASP A 86 22.87 27.58 21.91
CA ASP A 86 23.09 26.23 21.37
C ASP A 86 21.80 25.41 21.32
N LYS A 87 20.97 25.50 22.37
CA LYS A 87 19.65 24.82 22.41
C LYS A 87 18.68 25.42 21.40
N GLU A 88 18.73 26.73 21.18
CA GLU A 88 17.91 27.40 20.17
C GLU A 88 18.25 26.94 18.76
N VAL A 89 19.55 26.78 18.45
CA VAL A 89 20.03 26.26 17.17
C VAL A 89 19.60 24.81 16.97
N GLU A 90 19.77 23.95 17.98
CA GLU A 90 19.33 22.54 17.92
C GLU A 90 17.81 22.43 17.68
N LEU A 91 17.01 23.24 18.38
CA LEU A 91 15.56 23.25 18.21
C LEU A 91 15.17 23.68 16.79
N LYS A 92 15.79 24.74 16.26
CA LYS A 92 15.54 25.21 14.89
C LYS A 92 15.86 24.13 13.86
N GLN A 93 16.99 23.45 14.00
CA GLN A 93 17.38 22.37 13.08
C GLN A 93 16.39 21.21 13.11
N LYS A 94 15.99 20.73 14.30
CA LYS A 94 15.00 19.64 14.41
C LYS A 94 13.64 20.02 13.83
N VAL A 95 13.19 21.25 14.01
CA VAL A 95 11.95 21.76 13.40
C VAL A 95 12.05 21.78 11.88
N GLU A 96 13.20 22.19 11.33
CA GLU A 96 13.45 22.19 9.89
C GLU A 96 13.46 20.77 9.31
N GLU A 97 14.13 19.82 9.97
CA GLU A 97 14.13 18.40 9.60
C GLU A 97 12.70 17.82 9.59
N MET A 98 11.88 18.15 10.60
CA MET A 98 10.47 17.73 10.63
C MET A 98 9.63 18.38 9.53
N GLY A 99 9.93 19.63 9.16
CA GLY A 99 9.29 20.31 8.02
C GLY A 99 9.52 19.58 6.70
N ILE A 100 10.74 19.08 6.46
CA ILE A 100 11.08 18.31 5.25
C ILE A 100 10.26 17.01 5.19
N VAL A 101 10.13 16.30 6.31
CA VAL A 101 9.33 15.06 6.38
C VAL A 101 7.85 15.35 6.15
N PHE A 102 7.32 16.45 6.71
CA PHE A 102 5.94 16.86 6.51
C PHE A 102 5.62 17.18 5.04
N GLU A 103 6.53 17.84 4.33
CA GLU A 103 6.37 18.10 2.90
C GLU A 103 6.37 16.80 2.09
N ALA A 104 7.25 15.85 2.41
CA ALA A 104 7.24 14.52 1.78
C ALA A 104 5.92 13.75 2.04
N ILE A 105 5.32 13.90 3.22
CA ILE A 105 3.97 13.36 3.52
C ILE A 105 2.93 14.03 2.62
N LYS A 106 2.97 15.35 2.48
CA LYS A 106 2.00 16.05 1.62
C LYS A 106 2.07 15.56 0.17
N ASP A 107 3.28 15.40 -0.35
CA ASP A 107 3.50 14.90 -1.72
C ASP A 107 3.04 13.43 -1.90
N GLY A 108 3.07 12.63 -0.83
CA GLY A 108 2.61 11.24 -0.84
C GLY A 108 1.09 11.06 -0.74
N LEU A 109 0.34 12.09 -0.31
CA LEU A 109 -1.12 12.02 -0.14
C LEU A 109 -1.86 11.99 -1.47
N ASP A 110 -1.48 12.83 -2.43
CA ASP A 110 -2.16 12.91 -3.72
C ASP A 110 -2.13 11.56 -4.49
N PRO A 111 -0.98 10.85 -4.59
CA PRO A 111 -0.92 9.54 -5.21
C PRO A 111 -1.72 8.47 -4.45
N LEU A 112 -1.77 8.51 -3.12
CA LEU A 112 -2.58 7.58 -2.32
C LEU A 112 -4.06 7.80 -2.59
N GLU A 113 -4.50 9.06 -2.55
CA GLU A 113 -5.89 9.44 -2.76
C GLU A 113 -6.39 9.00 -4.15
N ARG A 114 -5.56 9.23 -5.18
CA ARG A 114 -5.87 8.77 -6.55
C ARG A 114 -6.01 7.26 -6.62
N GLN A 115 -5.13 6.49 -5.98
CA GLN A 115 -5.23 5.02 -5.94
C GLN A 115 -6.50 4.55 -5.24
N VAL A 116 -6.89 5.18 -4.12
CA VAL A 116 -8.14 4.86 -3.43
C VAL A 116 -9.35 5.10 -4.34
N ARG A 117 -9.39 6.23 -5.06
CA ARG A 117 -10.46 6.54 -6.03
C ARG A 117 -10.50 5.52 -7.17
N GLU A 118 -9.35 5.19 -7.76
CA GLU A 118 -9.25 4.23 -8.85
C GLU A 118 -9.77 2.84 -8.44
N VAL A 119 -9.34 2.34 -7.28
CA VAL A 119 -9.80 1.04 -6.75
C VAL A 119 -11.30 1.08 -6.44
N PHE A 120 -11.79 2.16 -5.83
CA PHE A 120 -13.22 2.33 -5.56
C PHE A 120 -14.04 2.31 -6.85
N HIS A 121 -13.63 3.06 -7.87
CA HIS A 121 -14.28 3.07 -9.17
C HIS A 121 -14.25 1.69 -9.83
N HIS A 122 -13.14 0.97 -9.74
CA HIS A 122 -13.03 -0.39 -10.27
C HIS A 122 -13.98 -1.35 -9.56
N ILE A 123 -14.10 -1.28 -8.23
CA ILE A 123 -15.04 -2.11 -7.46
C ILE A 123 -16.49 -1.82 -7.87
N VAL A 124 -16.86 -0.54 -7.93
CA VAL A 124 -18.21 -0.12 -8.31
C VAL A 124 -18.52 -0.62 -9.71
N ARG A 125 -17.63 -0.34 -10.68
CA ARG A 125 -17.79 -0.75 -12.07
C ARG A 125 -17.92 -2.26 -12.22
N SER A 126 -17.03 -3.03 -11.60
CA SER A 126 -17.05 -4.49 -11.66
C SER A 126 -18.37 -5.07 -11.12
N ARG A 127 -18.91 -4.49 -10.03
CA ARG A 127 -20.21 -4.90 -9.50
C ARG A 127 -21.37 -4.53 -10.42
N THR A 128 -21.35 -3.34 -10.99
CA THR A 128 -22.36 -2.90 -11.97
C THR A 128 -22.39 -3.83 -13.19
N GLU A 129 -21.23 -4.11 -13.80
CA GLU A 129 -21.10 -5.02 -14.95
C GLU A 129 -21.57 -6.46 -14.60
N CYS A 130 -21.29 -6.92 -13.38
CA CYS A 130 -21.77 -8.23 -12.90
C CYS A 130 -23.31 -8.27 -12.79
N LEU A 131 -23.94 -7.23 -12.24
CA LEU A 131 -25.40 -7.14 -12.16
C LEU A 131 -26.06 -7.00 -13.54
N GLU A 132 -25.44 -6.26 -14.46
CA GLU A 132 -25.91 -6.11 -15.84
C GLU A 132 -25.87 -7.45 -16.60
N SER A 133 -24.84 -8.27 -16.39
CA SER A 133 -24.77 -9.59 -17.03
C SER A 133 -25.79 -10.58 -16.47
N LEU A 134 -26.12 -10.52 -15.17
CA LEU A 134 -27.12 -11.37 -14.51
C LEU A 134 -28.57 -10.98 -14.84
N SER A 135 -28.81 -9.70 -15.15
CA SER A 135 -30.14 -9.18 -15.48
C SER A 135 -30.53 -9.36 -16.96
N ARG A 136 -29.60 -9.77 -17.83
CA ARG A 136 -29.94 -10.20 -19.19
C ARG A 136 -30.73 -11.51 -19.11
N PRO A 137 -31.98 -11.55 -19.61
CA PRO A 137 -32.72 -12.81 -19.71
C PRO A 137 -31.92 -13.78 -20.57
N ASN A 138 -31.75 -15.03 -20.12
CA ASN A 138 -31.27 -16.11 -20.98
C ASN A 138 -32.29 -16.32 -22.10
N SER A 139 -32.17 -15.56 -23.19
CA SER A 139 -32.82 -15.88 -24.46
C SER A 139 -32.06 -17.06 -25.06
N HIS A 140 -32.41 -18.25 -24.58
CA HIS A 140 -32.02 -19.52 -25.15
C HIS A 140 -33.10 -19.86 -26.19
N ASP A 141 -32.85 -19.51 -27.45
CA ASP A 141 -33.53 -20.12 -28.60
C ASP A 141 -32.83 -21.45 -28.96
#